data_AF-A0A7G7GB99-F1
#
_entry.id   AF-A0A7G7GB99-F1
#
_cell.length_a   1.000
_cell.length_b   1.000
_cell.length_c   1.000
_cell.angle_alpha   90.00
_cell.angle_beta   90.00
_cell.angle_gamma   90.00
#
_symmetry.space_group_name_H-M   'P 1'
#
loop_
_entity.id
_entity.type
_entity.pdbx_description
1 polymer ?
#
loop_
_entity_poly.entity_id
_entity_poly.type
_entity_poly.pdbx_seq_one_letter_code
_entity_poly.pdbx_strand_id
1 'polypeptide(L)' 'MYTTTIIINDPDIYVKSPQLLKEDVLAKLCSEAESKIGTRPEINEINIISGFPELIDGQLLPFKVEWEIIGKEQPK' A
#
# COMPACT_ATOMS: atom_id res chain seq x y z
N MET A 1 -9.17 10.55 -1.18
CA MET A 1 -7.75 10.17 -1.00
C MET A 1 -7.48 9.88 0.46
N TYR A 2 -6.71 8.83 0.74
CA TYR A 2 -6.34 8.38 2.07
C TYR A 2 -4.82 8.40 2.22
N THR A 3 -4.35 8.54 3.44
CA THR A 3 -2.92 8.46 3.73
C THR A 3 -2.68 7.55 4.92
N THR A 4 -1.70 6.65 4.82
CA THR A 4 -1.32 5.75 5.91
C THR A 4 0.20 5.62 5.99
N THR A 5 0.71 5.36 7.19
CA THR A 5 2.14 5.11 7.41
C THR A 5 2.35 3.60 7.45
N ILE A 6 3.20 3.08 6.57
CA ILE A 6 3.55 1.67 6.53
C ILE A 6 4.92 1.49 7.21
N ILE A 7 4.93 0.59 8.18
CA ILE A 7 6.14 0.13 8.87
C ILE A 7 6.43 -1.28 8.37
N ILE A 8 7.69 -1.50 7.99
CA ILE A 8 8.21 -2.77 7.49
C ILE A 8 9.24 -3.28 8.48
N ASN A 9 9.05 -4.51 8.94
CA ASN A 9 9.90 -5.10 9.98
C ASN A 9 11.07 -5.92 9.43
N ASP A 10 11.01 -6.34 8.14
CA ASP A 10 12.04 -7.20 7.50
C ASP A 10 12.44 -6.66 6.10
N PRO A 11 13.29 -5.61 6.02
CA PRO A 11 13.67 -4.96 4.76
C PRO A 11 14.40 -5.87 3.76
N ASP A 12 15.17 -6.85 4.25
CA ASP A 12 16.06 -7.69 3.43
C ASP A 12 15.34 -8.48 2.33
N ILE A 13 14.11 -8.91 2.59
CA ILE A 13 13.30 -9.68 1.64
C ILE A 13 12.93 -8.80 0.44
N TYR A 14 12.66 -7.52 0.70
CA TYR A 14 12.24 -6.57 -0.32
C TYR A 14 13.41 -6.03 -1.16
N VAL A 15 14.62 -5.99 -0.59
CA VAL A 15 15.84 -5.72 -1.37
C VAL A 15 16.04 -6.78 -2.46
N LYS A 16 15.80 -8.05 -2.11
CA LYS A 16 15.94 -9.19 -3.04
C LYS A 16 14.75 -9.35 -3.97
N SER A 17 13.57 -8.87 -3.57
CA SER A 17 12.33 -9.05 -4.32
C SER A 17 11.40 -7.84 -4.13
N PRO A 18 11.62 -6.74 -4.87
CA PRO A 18 10.85 -5.51 -4.75
C PRO A 18 9.36 -5.66 -5.08
N GLN A 19 9.00 -6.69 -5.86
CA GLN A 19 7.60 -7.01 -6.14
C GLN A 19 6.81 -7.41 -4.89
N LEU A 20 7.44 -8.14 -3.96
CA LEU A 20 6.82 -8.52 -2.67
C LEU A 20 6.50 -7.28 -1.82
N LEU A 21 7.32 -6.23 -1.93
CA LEU A 21 7.11 -4.97 -1.23
C LEU A 21 5.80 -4.32 -1.67
N LYS A 22 5.56 -4.31 -2.98
CA LYS A 22 4.35 -3.76 -3.56
C LYS A 22 3.12 -4.56 -3.14
N GLU A 23 3.22 -5.90 -3.16
CA GLU A 23 2.12 -6.78 -2.75
C GLU A 23 1.76 -6.61 -1.28
N ASP A 24 2.75 -6.57 -0.38
CA ASP A 24 2.53 -6.35 1.05
C ASP A 24 1.95 -4.97 1.36
N VAL A 25 2.44 -3.93 0.66
CA VAL A 25 1.86 -2.59 0.75
C VAL A 25 0.39 -2.63 0.34
N LEU A 26 0.08 -3.19 -0.82
CA LEU A 26 -1.30 -3.28 -1.31
C LEU A 26 -2.21 -4.09 -0.37
N ALA A 27 -1.72 -5.20 0.19
CA ALA A 27 -2.46 -6.01 1.15
C ALA A 27 -2.79 -5.24 2.44
N LYS A 28 -1.84 -4.42 2.93
CA LYS A 28 -2.08 -3.51 4.07
C LYS A 28 -3.10 -2.43 3.70
N LEU A 29 -3.00 -1.84 2.52
CA LEU A 29 -3.95 -0.83 2.06
C LEU A 29 -5.37 -1.38 1.92
N CYS A 30 -5.56 -2.60 1.41
CA CYS A 30 -6.87 -3.26 1.37
C CYS A 30 -7.46 -3.46 2.78
N SER A 31 -6.65 -3.88 3.75
CA SER A 31 -7.11 -4.07 5.14
C SER A 31 -7.45 -2.74 5.83
N GLU A 32 -6.67 -1.70 5.54
CA GLU A 32 -6.94 -0.33 6.00
C GLU A 32 -8.21 0.23 5.36
N ALA A 33 -8.44 -0.05 4.07
CA ALA A 33 -9.67 0.31 3.37
C ALA A 33 -10.89 -0.39 3.98
N GLU A 34 -10.82 -1.69 4.23
CA GLU A 34 -11.87 -2.46 4.93
C GLU A 34 -12.26 -1.80 6.25
N SER A 35 -11.27 -1.39 7.03
CA SER A 35 -11.49 -0.71 8.32
C SER A 35 -12.15 0.66 8.18
N LYS A 36 -12.01 1.35 7.03
CA LYS A 36 -12.59 2.67 6.78
C LYS A 36 -13.96 2.63 6.11
N ILE A 37 -14.15 1.74 5.14
CA ILE A 37 -15.37 1.69 4.30
C ILE A 37 -16.27 0.48 4.60
N GLY A 38 -15.86 -0.41 5.51
CA GLY A 38 -16.63 -1.57 5.96
C GLY A 38 -16.55 -2.80 5.04
N THR A 39 -15.92 -2.67 3.87
CA THR A 39 -15.74 -3.76 2.90
C THR A 39 -14.31 -3.76 2.40
N ARG A 40 -13.70 -4.94 2.29
CA ARG A 40 -12.35 -5.09 1.75
C ARG A 40 -12.35 -4.97 0.22
N PRO A 41 -11.70 -3.95 -0.36
CA PRO A 41 -11.55 -3.84 -1.81
C PRO A 41 -10.53 -4.87 -2.33
N GLU A 42 -10.64 -5.20 -3.62
CA GLU A 42 -9.63 -6.00 -4.31
C GLU A 42 -8.32 -5.21 -4.49
N ILE A 43 -7.20 -5.91 -4.67
CA ILE A 43 -5.88 -5.28 -4.85
C ILE A 43 -5.86 -4.33 -6.06
N ASN A 44 -6.56 -4.69 -7.15
CA ASN A 44 -6.74 -3.90 -8.36
C ASN A 44 -7.63 -2.67 -8.17
N GLU A 45 -8.37 -2.57 -7.06
CA GLU A 45 -9.17 -1.40 -6.72
C GLU A 45 -8.38 -0.39 -5.87
N ILE A 46 -7.15 -0.71 -5.47
CA ILE A 46 -6.26 0.21 -4.76
C ILE A 46 -5.31 0.87 -5.74
N ASN A 47 -5.38 2.19 -5.84
CA ASN A 47 -4.42 2.99 -6.57
C ASN A 47 -3.45 3.67 -5.58
N ILE A 48 -2.14 3.44 -5.75
CA ILE A 48 -1.10 4.14 -5.00
C ILE A 48 -0.73 5.40 -5.77
N ILE A 49 -0.98 6.56 -5.17
CA ILE A 49 -0.73 7.87 -5.78
C ILE A 49 0.73 8.27 -5.57
N SER A 50 1.23 8.17 -4.34
CA SER A 50 2.60 8.57 -4.01
C SER A 50 3.09 7.97 -2.69
N GLY A 51 4.39 8.16 -2.40
CA GLY A 51 4.98 7.73 -1.13
C GLY A 51 5.33 6.25 -1.08
N PHE A 52 5.65 5.67 -2.23
CA PHE A 52 6.21 4.32 -2.29
C PHE A 52 7.61 4.32 -1.65
N PRO A 53 7.98 3.26 -0.93
CA PRO A 53 9.27 3.18 -0.26
C PRO A 53 10.42 3.31 -1.25
N GLU A 54 11.40 4.15 -0.90
CA GLU A 54 12.72 4.16 -1.52
C GLU A 54 13.69 3.45 -0.59
N LEU A 55 14.52 2.58 -1.17
CA LEU A 55 15.63 1.97 -0.46
C LEU A 55 16.75 3.01 -0.35
N ILE A 56 17.03 3.46 0.88
CA ILE A 56 18.14 4.39 1.16
C ILE A 56 19.22 3.61 1.89
N ASP A 57 20.41 3.47 1.28
CA ASP A 57 21.55 2.73 1.85
C ASP A 57 21.21 1.29 2.32
N GLY A 58 20.30 0.62 1.59
CA GLY A 58 19.86 -0.74 1.91
C GLY A 58 18.87 -0.84 3.08
N GLN A 59 18.39 0.29 3.60
CA GLN A 59 17.38 0.34 4.66
C GLN A 59 16.03 0.79 4.09
N LEU A 60 14.95 0.10 4.49
CA LEU A 60 13.58 0.59 4.32
C LEU A 60 13.15 1.27 5.61
N LEU A 61 13.08 2.61 5.56
CA LEU A 61 12.52 3.40 6.65
C LEU A 61 10.98 3.41 6.58
N PRO A 62 10.28 3.66 7.70
CA PRO A 62 8.85 3.91 7.68
C PRO A 62 8.51 5.01 6.67
N PHE A 63 7.53 4.76 5.81
CA PHE A 63 7.13 5.69 4.75
C PHE A 63 5.63 5.92 4.78
N LYS A 64 5.24 7.10 4.28
CA LYS A 64 3.86 7.52 4.22
C LYS A 64 3.35 7.29 2.80
N VAL A 65 2.32 6.46 2.64
CA VAL A 65 1.70 6.18 1.35
C VAL A 65 0.42 7.00 1.21
N GLU A 66 0.30 7.67 0.08
CA GLU A 66 -0.95 8.26 -0.38
C GLU A 66 -1.61 7.33 -1.40
N TRP A 67 -2.88 7.03 -1.18
CA TRP A 67 -3.61 6.04 -1.95
C TRP A 67 -5.10 6.38 -2.02
N GLU A 68 -5.79 5.73 -2.95
CA GLU A 68 -7.23 5.84 -3.11
C GLU A 68 -7.84 4.50 -3.54
N ILE A 69 -9.15 4.40 -3.33
CA ILE A 69 -9.94 3.27 -3.83
C ILE A 69 -10.54 3.72 -5.16
N ILE A 70 -10.06 3.13 -6.25
CA ILE A 70 -10.65 3.27 -7.57
C ILE A 70 -11.78 2.26 -7.70
N GLY A 71 -12.98 2.66 -7.29
CA GLY A 71 -14.17 1.87 -7.59
C GLY A 71 -14.38 1.82 -9.10
N LYS A 72 -14.78 0.65 -9.63
CA LYS A 72 -15.59 0.67 -10.87
C LYS A 72 -16.73 1.65 -10.61
N GLU A 73 -16.85 2.67 -11.46
CA GLU A 73 -17.88 3.71 -11.38
C GLU A 73 -19.15 3.13 -10.73
N GLN A 74 -19.52 3.64 -9.56
CA GLN A 74 -20.81 3.27 -8.98
C GLN A 74 -21.86 3.63 -10.03
N PRO A 75 -22.62 2.66 -10.57
CA PRO A 75 -23.73 3.01 -11.44
C PRO A 75 -24.72 3.81 -10.58
N LYS A 76 -24.87 5.07 -10.97
CA LYS A 76 -25.77 6.04 -10.36
C LYS A 76 -27.22 5.67 -10.61
#